data_AF-A0A6M4FVX2-F1
#
_entry.id   AF-A0A6M4FVX2-F1
#
_cell.length_a   1.000
_cell.length_b   1.000
_cell.length_c   1.000
_cell.angle_alpha   90.00
_cell.angle_beta   90.00
_cell.angle_gamma   90.00
#
_symmetry.space_group_name_H-M   'P 1'
#
loop_
_entity.id
_entity.type
_entity.pdbx_description
1 polymer ?
#
loop_
_entity_poly.entity_id
_entity_poly.type
_entity_poly.pdbx_seq_one_letter_code
_entity_poly.pdbx_strand_id
1 'polypeptide(L)'
;MSFIRTRSGISNLHLFYGAEVVVFTEGGEQSLSLSEVDEGSRNTKSVDVKFWRDVLRVNGFDVKSEFRPVGSKKTLKQLCERVVSGEVDNVVVAMDRDMDGMLGRTFDSPRILYTKGYSWENDAFSQDLTKSQIDAMMMLVENPEEIEEGINKVYEDFKKIGRHLIVLEFVFRRKGVRFLSGFNGERFFNSKRSPFIDKVQVHSVLREKKNEIDRPVINGSSSFHVDLA
;
A
#
# COMPACT_ATOMS: atom_id res chain seq x y z
N MET A 1 8.66 -9.61 -34.66
CA MET A 1 9.63 -8.89 -33.80
C MET A 1 8.83 -8.10 -32.79
N SER A 2 8.92 -8.42 -31.50
CA SER A 2 8.26 -7.61 -30.45
C SER A 2 9.17 -6.44 -30.09
N PHE A 3 8.74 -5.22 -30.42
CA PHE A 3 9.46 -3.95 -30.17
C PHE A 3 9.53 -3.55 -28.69
N ILE A 4 8.87 -4.29 -27.80
CA ILE A 4 8.80 -3.97 -26.37
C ILE A 4 10.08 -4.42 -25.63
N ARG A 5 10.88 -5.31 -26.25
CA ARG A 5 12.06 -5.99 -25.65
C ARG A 5 13.27 -5.10 -25.32
N THR A 6 13.19 -3.78 -25.47
CA THR A 6 14.29 -2.86 -25.18
C THR A 6 13.83 -1.77 -24.21
N ARG A 7 14.78 -1.14 -23.53
CA ARG A 7 14.52 0.01 -22.65
C ARG A 7 13.76 1.13 -23.38
N SER A 8 14.16 1.37 -24.64
CA SER A 8 13.44 2.25 -25.57
C SER A 8 12.02 1.76 -25.90
N GLY A 9 11.79 0.45 -25.91
CA GLY A 9 10.47 -0.15 -26.07
C GLY A 9 9.50 0.27 -24.96
N ILE A 10 9.94 0.23 -23.69
CA ILE A 10 9.13 0.73 -22.57
C ILE A 10 8.88 2.23 -22.71
N SER A 11 9.91 3.04 -22.97
CA SER A 11 9.73 4.50 -23.13
C SER A 11 8.79 4.88 -24.28
N ASN A 12 8.77 4.06 -25.33
CA ASN A 12 7.94 4.27 -26.52
C ASN A 12 6.55 3.61 -26.43
N LEU A 13 6.21 2.90 -25.34
CA LEU A 13 4.88 2.28 -25.17
C LEU A 13 3.76 3.30 -25.38
N HIS A 14 3.95 4.52 -24.89
CA HIS A 14 2.99 5.61 -25.02
C HIS A 14 2.60 5.84 -26.50
N LEU A 15 3.55 5.78 -27.45
CA LEU A 15 3.28 5.92 -28.89
C LEU A 15 2.38 4.80 -29.43
N PHE A 16 2.60 3.56 -29.01
CA PHE A 16 1.81 2.41 -29.49
C PHE A 16 0.36 2.45 -29.03
N TYR A 17 0.11 2.97 -27.83
CA TYR A 17 -1.24 3.11 -27.29
C TYR A 17 -1.85 4.51 -27.56
N GLY A 18 -1.09 5.37 -28.24
CA GLY A 18 -1.43 6.78 -28.44
C GLY A 18 -1.75 7.48 -27.12
N ALA A 19 -1.03 7.10 -26.05
CA ALA A 19 -1.10 7.68 -24.73
C ALA A 19 0.01 8.71 -24.57
N GLU A 20 -0.19 9.69 -23.70
CA GLU A 20 0.83 10.69 -23.34
C GLU A 20 1.77 10.14 -22.26
N VAL A 21 1.27 9.24 -21.41
CA VAL A 21 2.05 8.61 -20.34
C VAL A 21 1.61 7.17 -20.11
N VAL A 22 2.55 6.32 -19.69
CA VAL A 22 2.26 4.97 -19.22
C VAL A 22 2.46 4.90 -17.71
N VAL A 23 1.44 4.43 -16.98
CA VAL A 23 1.45 4.34 -15.52
C VAL A 23 1.52 2.86 -15.10
N PHE A 24 2.62 2.44 -14.49
CA PHE A 24 2.78 1.10 -13.92
C PHE A 24 2.28 1.05 -12.48
N THR A 25 1.47 0.05 -12.13
CA THR A 25 0.87 -0.11 -10.79
C THR A 25 1.13 -1.49 -10.20
N GLU A 26 1.06 -1.60 -8.86
CA GLU A 26 1.47 -2.82 -8.16
C GLU A 26 0.49 -3.96 -8.37
N GLY A 27 -0.82 -3.74 -8.25
CA GLY A 27 -1.82 -4.79 -8.34
C GLY A 27 -1.89 -5.52 -9.68
N GLY A 28 -2.64 -6.62 -9.68
CA GLY A 28 -2.77 -7.55 -10.81
C GLY A 28 -3.12 -8.95 -10.33
N GLU A 29 -3.65 -9.78 -11.22
CA GLU A 29 -3.95 -11.19 -10.91
C GLU A 29 -2.68 -12.06 -10.90
N GLN A 30 -1.66 -11.65 -11.65
CA GLN A 30 -0.39 -12.35 -11.80
C GLN A 30 0.79 -11.44 -11.44
N SER A 31 1.75 -11.96 -10.67
CA SER A 31 3.02 -11.28 -10.39
C SER A 31 3.97 -11.43 -11.57
N LEU A 32 4.03 -10.42 -12.43
CA LEU A 32 4.90 -10.41 -13.60
C LEU A 32 6.34 -10.06 -13.21
N SER A 33 7.30 -10.75 -13.81
CA SER A 33 8.72 -10.42 -13.77
C SER A 33 9.04 -9.22 -14.67
N LEU A 34 10.20 -8.60 -14.45
CA LEU A 34 10.67 -7.50 -15.30
C LEU A 34 10.84 -7.92 -16.77
N SER A 35 11.30 -9.16 -17.01
CA SER A 35 11.40 -9.70 -18.37
C SER A 35 10.04 -9.83 -19.05
N GLU A 36 9.00 -10.27 -18.33
CA GLU A 36 7.65 -10.37 -18.91
C GLU A 36 7.08 -8.99 -19.21
N VAL A 37 7.34 -8.00 -18.35
CA VAL A 37 6.98 -6.60 -18.61
C VAL A 37 7.73 -6.06 -19.84
N ASP A 38 9.03 -6.36 -19.97
CA ASP A 38 9.84 -6.03 -21.14
C ASP A 38 9.33 -6.75 -22.41
N GLU A 39 8.62 -7.87 -22.29
CA GLU A 39 7.98 -8.53 -23.44
C GLU A 39 6.59 -7.98 -23.77
N GLY A 40 6.06 -7.09 -22.91
CA GLY A 40 4.77 -6.44 -23.07
C GLY A 40 3.63 -7.10 -22.30
N SER A 41 3.92 -8.11 -21.48
CA SER A 41 2.92 -8.74 -20.61
C SER A 41 2.34 -7.72 -19.63
N ARG A 42 1.04 -7.82 -19.39
CA ARG A 42 0.31 -6.99 -18.43
C ARG A 42 -0.86 -7.74 -17.84
N ASN A 43 -1.26 -7.36 -16.63
CA ASN A 43 -2.55 -7.73 -16.11
C ASN A 43 -3.65 -6.89 -16.79
N THR A 44 -4.87 -7.42 -16.82
CA THR A 44 -6.05 -6.72 -17.37
C THR A 44 -7.00 -6.20 -16.28
N LYS A 45 -6.85 -6.70 -15.04
CA LYS A 45 -7.65 -6.32 -13.89
C LYS A 45 -6.75 -5.94 -12.72
N SER A 46 -7.06 -4.82 -12.08
CA SER A 46 -6.44 -4.36 -10.84
C SER A 46 -7.33 -3.28 -10.21
N VAL A 47 -7.50 -3.35 -8.89
CA VAL A 47 -8.21 -2.33 -8.11
C VAL A 47 -7.34 -1.08 -7.99
N ASP A 48 -6.03 -1.24 -7.84
CA ASP A 48 -5.02 -0.17 -7.79
C ASP A 48 -5.14 0.76 -9.00
N VAL A 49 -5.39 0.20 -10.19
CA VAL A 49 -5.58 1.00 -11.41
C VAL A 49 -6.77 1.95 -11.26
N LYS A 50 -7.86 1.55 -10.60
CA LYS A 50 -8.99 2.45 -10.35
C LYS A 50 -8.59 3.56 -9.38
N PHE A 51 -7.98 3.18 -8.26
CA PHE A 51 -7.50 4.14 -7.25
C PHE A 51 -6.57 5.19 -7.86
N TRP A 52 -5.50 4.76 -8.52
CA TRP A 52 -4.50 5.67 -9.10
C TRP A 52 -5.07 6.53 -10.23
N ARG A 53 -5.97 5.96 -11.05
CA ARG A 53 -6.68 6.75 -12.07
C ARG A 53 -7.54 7.84 -11.46
N ASP A 54 -8.28 7.51 -10.40
CA ASP A 54 -9.15 8.48 -9.73
C ASP A 54 -8.33 9.57 -9.03
N VAL A 55 -7.22 9.20 -8.37
CA VAL A 55 -6.27 10.16 -7.77
C VAL A 55 -5.72 11.11 -8.83
N LEU A 56 -5.22 10.60 -9.95
CA LEU A 56 -4.70 11.44 -11.03
C LEU A 56 -5.79 12.37 -11.59
N ARG A 57 -6.98 11.84 -11.87
CA ARG A 57 -8.11 12.63 -12.39
C ARG A 57 -8.52 13.75 -11.44
N VAL A 58 -8.67 13.47 -10.15
CA VAL A 58 -9.08 14.46 -9.13
C VAL A 58 -8.05 15.57 -8.98
N ASN A 59 -6.77 15.27 -9.22
CA ASN A 59 -5.68 16.26 -9.17
C ASN A 59 -5.43 16.96 -10.52
N GLY A 60 -6.40 16.92 -11.45
CA GLY A 60 -6.33 17.66 -12.72
C GLY A 60 -5.38 17.05 -13.76
N PHE A 61 -4.97 15.80 -13.57
CA PHE A 61 -4.17 15.07 -14.56
C PHE A 61 -5.10 14.47 -15.63
N ASP A 62 -5.58 15.33 -16.54
CA ASP A 62 -6.49 14.98 -17.64
C ASP A 62 -5.74 14.73 -18.96
N VAL A 63 -4.68 13.94 -18.89
CA VAL A 63 -3.93 13.47 -20.06
C VAL A 63 -4.32 12.03 -20.37
N LYS A 64 -4.14 11.62 -21.63
CA LYS A 64 -4.43 10.25 -22.02
C LYS A 64 -3.39 9.29 -21.45
N SER A 65 -3.68 8.69 -20.30
CA SER A 65 -2.81 7.73 -19.61
C SER A 65 -3.14 6.27 -19.94
N GLU A 66 -2.12 5.44 -20.14
CA GLU A 66 -2.25 3.99 -20.27
C GLU A 66 -1.77 3.29 -19.00
N PHE A 67 -2.64 2.52 -18.34
CA PHE A 67 -2.31 1.83 -17.09
C PHE A 67 -1.79 0.40 -17.34
N ARG A 68 -0.74 0.02 -16.60
CA ARG A 68 -0.04 -1.26 -16.68
C ARG A 68 0.10 -1.90 -15.30
N PRO A 69 -0.92 -2.64 -14.83
CA PRO A 69 -0.83 -3.39 -13.58
C PRO A 69 0.14 -4.57 -13.71
N VAL A 70 1.14 -4.63 -12.84
CA VAL A 70 2.27 -5.59 -12.90
C VAL A 70 2.09 -6.78 -11.95
N GLY A 71 1.29 -6.63 -10.88
CA GLY A 71 1.10 -7.65 -9.84
C GLY A 71 2.30 -7.88 -8.93
N SER A 72 3.34 -7.03 -8.97
CA SER A 72 4.61 -7.28 -8.26
C SER A 72 5.34 -6.00 -7.85
N LYS A 73 5.38 -5.74 -6.54
CA LYS A 73 6.19 -4.66 -5.94
C LYS A 73 7.67 -4.76 -6.32
N LYS A 74 8.21 -5.99 -6.33
CA LYS A 74 9.62 -6.24 -6.68
C LYS A 74 9.91 -5.72 -8.08
N THR A 75 9.04 -6.04 -9.03
CA THR A 75 9.18 -5.61 -10.42
C THR A 75 9.03 -4.10 -10.55
N LEU A 76 8.09 -3.48 -9.82
CA LEU A 76 7.99 -2.02 -9.77
C LEU A 76 9.26 -1.36 -9.24
N LYS A 77 9.90 -1.90 -8.19
CA LYS A 77 11.18 -1.36 -7.70
C LYS A 77 12.27 -1.39 -8.76
N GLN A 78 12.33 -2.45 -9.55
CA GLN A 78 13.27 -2.52 -10.69
C GLN A 78 12.93 -1.50 -11.79
N LEU A 79 11.64 -1.22 -12.02
CA LEU A 79 11.23 -0.14 -12.92
C LEU A 79 11.60 1.24 -12.35
N CYS A 80 11.42 1.47 -11.04
CA CYS A 80 11.84 2.69 -10.37
C CYS A 80 13.34 2.95 -10.54
N GLU A 81 14.18 1.91 -10.38
CA GLU A 81 15.62 2.00 -10.64
C GLU A 81 15.92 2.47 -12.06
N ARG A 82 15.20 1.95 -13.07
CA ARG A 82 15.34 2.36 -14.48
C ARG A 82 14.85 3.80 -14.73
N VAL A 83 13.82 4.25 -14.03
CA VAL A 83 13.31 5.63 -14.13
C VAL A 83 14.28 6.63 -13.49
N VAL A 84 14.86 6.28 -12.34
CA VAL A 84 15.84 7.11 -11.64
C VAL A 84 17.16 7.20 -12.41
N SER A 85 17.61 6.10 -13.02
CA SER A 85 18.83 6.09 -13.84
C SER A 85 18.67 6.75 -15.21
N GLY A 86 17.44 7.11 -15.60
CA GLY A 86 17.14 7.68 -16.92
C GLY A 86 17.16 6.65 -18.06
N GLU A 87 17.21 5.35 -17.74
CA GLU A 87 17.12 4.29 -18.74
C GLU A 87 15.73 4.20 -19.39
N VAL A 88 14.69 4.63 -18.67
CA VAL A 88 13.30 4.68 -19.14
C VAL A 88 12.73 6.08 -18.88
N ASP A 89 11.97 6.58 -19.86
CA ASP A 89 11.29 7.88 -19.82
C ASP A 89 9.82 7.75 -20.27
N ASN A 90 9.01 8.80 -20.12
CA ASN A 90 7.56 8.81 -20.43
C ASN A 90 6.75 7.73 -19.71
N VAL A 91 7.24 7.30 -18.55
CA VAL A 91 6.56 6.38 -17.65
C VAL A 91 6.45 6.98 -16.26
N VAL A 92 5.38 6.60 -15.58
CA VAL A 92 5.16 6.85 -14.16
C VAL A 92 5.04 5.49 -13.47
N VAL A 93 5.66 5.35 -12.31
CA VAL A 93 5.48 4.18 -11.45
C VAL A 93 4.69 4.61 -10.23
N ALA A 94 3.54 4.00 -9.97
CA ALA A 94 2.68 4.31 -8.84
C ALA A 94 2.51 3.07 -7.95
N MET A 95 2.84 3.19 -6.66
CA MET A 95 2.89 2.05 -5.76
C MET A 95 2.57 2.42 -4.32
N ASP A 96 2.15 1.43 -3.54
CA ASP A 96 1.94 1.62 -2.11
C ASP A 96 3.26 1.92 -1.40
N ARG A 97 3.23 2.84 -0.44
CA ARG A 97 4.41 3.28 0.30
C ARG A 97 4.92 2.19 1.26
N ASP A 98 4.04 1.34 1.75
CA ASP A 98 4.27 0.35 2.80
C ASP A 98 5.13 0.94 3.95
N MET A 99 6.06 0.13 4.48
CA MET A 99 7.13 0.57 5.36
C MET A 99 8.37 1.06 4.62
N ASP A 100 8.36 1.14 3.29
CA ASP A 100 9.55 1.57 2.55
C ASP A 100 9.94 3.01 2.93
N GLY A 101 8.98 3.89 3.22
CA GLY A 101 9.25 5.23 3.75
C GLY A 101 9.97 5.21 5.10
N MET A 102 9.47 4.42 6.06
CA MET A 102 10.08 4.31 7.39
C MET A 102 11.45 3.61 7.38
N LEU A 103 11.67 2.73 6.39
CA LEU A 103 12.91 1.98 6.22
C LEU A 103 13.93 2.69 5.33
N GLY A 104 13.61 3.88 4.80
CA GLY A 104 14.49 4.62 3.89
C GLY A 104 14.70 3.93 2.54
N ARG A 105 13.69 3.24 2.02
CA ARG A 105 13.72 2.43 0.78
C ARG A 105 12.85 3.01 -0.33
N THR A 106 12.55 4.30 -0.27
CA THR A 106 11.82 5.02 -1.34
C THR A 106 12.78 5.53 -2.39
N PHE A 107 12.27 5.72 -3.61
CA PHE A 107 12.98 6.34 -4.71
C PHE A 107 12.58 7.81 -4.79
N ASP A 108 13.55 8.68 -5.11
CA ASP A 108 13.31 10.11 -5.27
C ASP A 108 13.21 10.45 -6.76
N SER A 109 12.00 10.67 -7.25
CA SER A 109 11.72 11.07 -8.63
C SER A 109 10.29 11.62 -8.75
N PRO A 110 10.06 12.68 -9.54
CA PRO A 110 8.71 13.17 -9.81
C PRO A 110 7.85 12.17 -10.61
N ARG A 111 8.47 11.13 -11.19
CA ARG A 111 7.79 10.07 -11.96
C ARG A 111 7.48 8.84 -11.11
N ILE A 112 7.77 8.87 -9.81
CA ILE A 112 7.49 7.77 -8.89
C ILE A 112 6.52 8.29 -7.83
N LEU A 113 5.31 7.75 -7.84
CA LEU A 113 4.22 8.14 -6.97
C LEU A 113 4.03 7.09 -5.87
N TYR A 114 3.82 7.58 -4.65
CA TYR A 114 3.55 6.77 -3.48
C TYR A 114 2.19 7.12 -2.89
N THR A 115 1.50 6.13 -2.34
CA THR A 115 0.35 6.40 -1.47
C THR A 115 0.77 7.28 -0.30
N LYS A 116 -0.20 7.99 0.29
CA LYS A 116 0.10 8.84 1.46
C LYS A 116 0.41 7.93 2.66
N GLY A 117 -0.52 7.01 2.94
CA GLY A 117 -0.41 5.98 3.97
C GLY A 117 0.38 4.75 3.53
N TYR A 118 0.29 3.69 4.33
CA TYR A 118 0.97 2.42 4.10
C TYR A 118 0.48 1.77 2.80
N SER A 119 -0.84 1.67 2.59
CA SER A 119 -1.47 1.29 1.32
C SER A 119 -2.62 2.23 0.96
N TRP A 120 -3.15 2.12 -0.26
CA TRP A 120 -4.30 2.93 -0.66
C TRP A 120 -5.55 2.63 0.18
N GLU A 121 -5.72 1.40 0.69
CA GLU A 121 -6.81 1.07 1.60
C GLU A 121 -6.73 1.90 2.88
N ASN A 122 -5.52 2.24 3.35
CA ASN A 122 -5.38 3.15 4.49
C ASN A 122 -5.76 4.58 4.14
N ASP A 123 -5.56 5.00 2.89
CA ASP A 123 -5.97 6.33 2.42
C ASP A 123 -7.51 6.41 2.28
N ALA A 124 -8.16 5.30 1.94
CA ALA A 124 -9.62 5.22 1.82
C ALA A 124 -10.33 4.92 3.15
N PHE A 125 -9.74 4.14 4.05
CA PHE A 125 -10.39 3.70 5.29
C PHE A 125 -10.32 4.78 6.37
N SER A 126 -11.37 5.60 6.44
CA SER A 126 -11.55 6.61 7.48
C SER A 126 -12.78 6.34 8.35
N GLN A 127 -12.77 6.93 9.55
CA GLN A 127 -13.90 6.90 10.47
C GLN A 127 -15.14 7.54 9.83
N ASP A 128 -14.98 8.66 9.14
CA ASP A 128 -16.06 9.37 8.48
C ASP A 128 -16.66 8.56 7.32
N LEU A 129 -15.81 7.87 6.54
CA LEU A 129 -16.30 6.98 5.49
C LEU A 129 -17.09 5.82 6.08
N THR A 130 -16.61 5.24 7.19
CA THR A 130 -17.32 4.13 7.86
C THR A 130 -18.65 4.58 8.42
N LYS A 131 -18.73 5.78 9.03
CA LYS A 131 -19.99 6.40 9.44
C LYS A 131 -20.92 6.53 8.23
N SER A 132 -20.47 7.21 7.17
CA SER A 132 -21.27 7.42 5.97
C SER A 132 -21.79 6.11 5.33
N GLN A 133 -20.99 5.03 5.35
CA GLN A 133 -21.40 3.72 4.87
C GLN A 133 -22.48 3.08 5.75
N ILE A 134 -22.32 3.15 7.08
CA ILE A 134 -23.32 2.64 8.03
C ILE A 134 -24.62 3.42 7.86
N ASP A 135 -24.55 4.75 7.80
CA ASP A 135 -25.70 5.64 7.61
C ASP A 135 -26.49 5.27 6.35
N ALA A 136 -25.77 5.06 5.24
CA ALA A 136 -26.36 4.66 3.97
C ALA A 136 -27.06 3.29 4.02
N MET A 137 -26.62 2.38 4.91
CA MET A 137 -27.20 1.05 5.07
C MET A 137 -28.36 1.01 6.06
N MET A 138 -28.38 1.89 7.06
CA MET A 138 -29.35 1.84 8.15
C MET A 138 -30.76 2.27 7.74
N MET A 139 -30.93 2.97 6.62
CA MET A 139 -32.23 3.49 6.14
C MET A 139 -33.00 4.27 7.21
N LEU A 140 -32.29 4.87 8.18
CA LEU A 140 -32.85 5.72 9.22
C LEU A 140 -32.70 7.19 8.82
N VAL A 141 -33.58 8.04 9.34
CA VAL A 141 -33.48 9.50 9.15
C VAL A 141 -32.30 10.07 9.94
N GLU A 142 -32.09 9.54 11.15
CA GLU A 142 -30.96 9.84 12.03
C GLU A 142 -30.49 8.54 12.68
N ASN A 143 -29.18 8.40 12.89
CA ASN A 143 -28.65 7.24 13.58
C ASN A 143 -28.78 7.39 15.09
N PRO A 144 -29.05 6.30 15.82
CA PRO A 144 -28.94 6.27 17.27
C PRO A 144 -27.54 6.70 17.73
N GLU A 145 -27.49 7.51 18.79
CA GLU A 145 -26.24 7.99 19.41
C GLU A 145 -25.32 6.82 19.81
N GLU A 146 -25.88 5.70 20.25
CA GLU A 146 -25.12 4.51 20.66
C GLU A 146 -24.26 3.93 19.52
N ILE A 147 -24.70 4.08 18.27
CA ILE A 147 -23.94 3.61 17.10
C ILE A 147 -22.77 4.53 16.84
N GLU A 148 -22.99 5.83 16.90
CA GLU A 148 -21.92 6.81 16.73
C GLU A 148 -20.86 6.67 17.83
N GLU A 149 -21.29 6.56 19.09
CA GLU A 149 -20.40 6.27 20.23
C GLU A 149 -19.64 4.95 20.05
N GLY A 150 -20.34 3.91 19.58
CA GLY A 150 -19.76 2.60 19.30
C GLY A 150 -18.65 2.68 18.25
N ILE A 151 -18.90 3.36 17.13
CA ILE A 151 -17.91 3.58 16.07
C ILE A 151 -16.71 4.37 16.62
N ASN A 152 -16.96 5.49 17.30
CA ASN A 152 -15.91 6.33 17.86
C ASN A 152 -14.99 5.52 18.80
N LYS A 153 -15.58 4.75 19.71
CA LYS A 153 -14.85 3.91 20.66
C LYS A 153 -13.99 2.85 19.98
N VAL A 154 -14.49 2.22 18.91
CA VAL A 154 -13.72 1.22 18.14
C VAL A 154 -12.51 1.87 17.47
N TYR A 155 -12.69 3.04 16.84
CA TYR A 155 -11.59 3.75 16.21
C TYR A 155 -10.55 4.25 17.21
N GLU A 156 -10.95 4.69 18.40
CA GLU A 156 -10.03 5.08 19.46
C GLU A 156 -9.20 3.90 19.97
N ASP A 157 -9.82 2.75 20.24
CA ASP A 157 -9.10 1.54 20.65
C ASP A 157 -8.16 1.05 19.53
N PHE A 158 -8.62 1.08 18.28
CA PHE A 158 -7.80 0.75 17.11
C PHE A 158 -6.59 1.68 16.98
N LYS A 159 -6.75 3.01 17.10
CA LYS A 159 -5.63 3.96 17.04
C LYS A 159 -4.62 3.70 18.17
N LYS A 160 -5.12 3.48 19.39
CA LYS A 160 -4.28 3.24 20.57
C LYS A 160 -3.45 1.97 20.42
N ILE A 161 -4.05 0.86 20.01
CA ILE A 161 -3.37 -0.43 19.85
C ILE A 161 -2.53 -0.44 18.58
N GLY A 162 -3.10 0.03 17.47
CA GLY A 162 -2.50 0.08 16.14
C GLY A 162 -1.14 0.79 16.14
N ARG A 163 -1.01 1.91 16.87
CA ARG A 163 0.29 2.59 17.03
C ARG A 163 1.37 1.67 17.58
N HIS A 164 1.07 0.90 18.64
CA HIS A 164 2.02 -0.03 19.24
C HIS A 164 2.34 -1.19 18.29
N LEU A 165 1.32 -1.69 17.59
CA LEU A 165 1.43 -2.76 16.61
C LEU A 165 2.33 -2.39 15.43
N ILE A 166 2.20 -1.18 14.89
CA ILE A 166 3.06 -0.67 13.81
C ILE A 166 4.51 -0.54 14.27
N VAL A 167 4.74 -0.03 15.48
CA VAL A 167 6.10 0.04 16.06
C VAL A 167 6.71 -1.35 16.19
N LEU A 168 5.95 -2.33 16.66
CA LEU A 168 6.42 -3.72 16.73
C LEU A 168 6.73 -4.28 15.33
N GLU A 169 5.83 -4.13 14.37
CA GLU A 169 6.07 -4.56 12.98
C GLU A 169 7.37 -3.96 12.44
N PHE A 170 7.58 -2.66 12.63
CA PHE A 170 8.80 -1.98 12.20
C PHE A 170 10.07 -2.59 12.83
N VAL A 171 10.04 -2.83 14.14
CA VAL A 171 11.15 -3.44 14.88
C VAL A 171 11.51 -4.83 14.33
N PHE A 172 10.50 -5.69 14.12
CA PHE A 172 10.72 -7.02 13.54
C PHE A 172 11.25 -6.93 12.10
N ARG A 173 10.71 -5.99 11.31
CA ARG A 173 11.12 -5.80 9.91
C ARG A 173 12.55 -5.31 9.76
N ARG A 174 13.07 -4.51 10.69
CA ARG A 174 14.50 -4.14 10.71
C ARG A 174 15.41 -5.35 10.90
N LYS A 175 14.91 -6.44 11.48
CA LYS A 175 15.62 -7.72 11.63
C LYS A 175 15.30 -8.72 10.51
N GLY A 176 14.58 -8.29 9.47
CA GLY A 176 14.20 -9.15 8.35
C GLY A 176 13.02 -10.09 8.62
N VAL A 177 12.37 -9.96 9.78
CA VAL A 177 11.24 -10.81 10.17
C VAL A 177 9.92 -10.07 9.92
N ARG A 178 8.92 -10.76 9.40
CA ARG A 178 7.53 -10.24 9.31
C ARG A 178 6.80 -10.56 10.60
N PHE A 179 6.15 -9.57 11.22
CA PHE A 179 5.36 -9.78 12.42
C PHE A 179 3.88 -9.87 12.06
N LEU A 180 3.14 -8.76 12.02
CA LEU A 180 1.72 -8.71 11.65
C LEU A 180 1.50 -8.98 10.17
N SER A 181 2.38 -8.46 9.32
CA SER A 181 2.28 -8.60 7.85
C SER A 181 2.54 -10.02 7.33
N GLY A 182 2.84 -10.97 8.23
CA GLY A 182 2.88 -12.40 7.93
C GLY A 182 1.51 -13.08 8.01
N PHE A 183 0.47 -12.37 8.44
CA PHE A 183 -0.85 -12.92 8.70
C PHE A 183 -1.95 -12.18 7.94
N ASN A 184 -3.06 -12.86 7.69
CA ASN A 184 -4.28 -12.20 7.24
C ASN A 184 -4.84 -11.34 8.39
N GLY A 185 -5.34 -10.13 8.07
CA GLY A 185 -5.93 -9.21 9.03
C GLY A 185 -7.02 -9.84 9.90
N GLU A 186 -7.83 -10.74 9.34
CA GLU A 186 -8.87 -11.48 10.07
C GLU A 186 -8.33 -12.28 11.27
N ARG A 187 -7.03 -12.60 11.32
CA ARG A 187 -6.42 -13.24 12.48
C ARG A 187 -6.61 -12.41 13.75
N PHE A 188 -6.55 -11.09 13.66
CA PHE A 188 -6.57 -10.22 14.83
C PHE A 188 -7.96 -9.62 15.12
N PHE A 189 -8.97 -9.97 14.32
CA PHE A 189 -10.33 -9.49 14.48
C PHE A 189 -11.31 -10.66 14.50
N ASN A 190 -12.27 -10.63 15.43
CA ASN A 190 -13.40 -11.54 15.37
C ASN A 190 -14.57 -10.85 14.67
N SER A 191 -14.53 -10.82 13.33
CA SER A 191 -15.49 -10.09 12.50
C SER A 191 -16.97 -10.40 12.79
N LYS A 192 -17.27 -11.57 13.35
CA LYS A 192 -18.64 -11.99 13.70
C LYS A 192 -19.08 -11.59 15.11
N ARG A 193 -18.15 -11.24 16.01
CA ARG A 193 -18.45 -11.06 17.44
C ARG A 193 -18.00 -9.72 18.00
N SER A 194 -16.97 -9.11 17.43
CA SER A 194 -16.35 -7.92 17.99
C SER A 194 -15.58 -7.13 16.93
N PRO A 195 -15.81 -5.81 16.82
CA PRO A 195 -15.00 -4.93 15.97
C PRO A 195 -13.64 -4.57 16.61
N PHE A 196 -13.37 -5.00 17.84
CA PHE A 196 -12.12 -4.73 18.54
C PHE A 196 -11.02 -5.73 18.20
N ILE A 197 -9.76 -5.27 18.27
CA ILE A 197 -8.58 -6.12 18.10
C ILE A 197 -8.50 -7.15 19.23
N ASP A 198 -8.31 -8.42 18.86
CA ASP A 198 -8.08 -9.51 19.80
C ASP A 198 -6.67 -9.43 20.40
N LYS A 199 -6.58 -8.76 21.56
CA LYS A 199 -5.33 -8.56 22.33
C LYS A 199 -4.70 -9.90 22.75
N VAL A 200 -5.50 -10.94 23.00
CA VAL A 200 -4.98 -12.25 23.41
C VAL A 200 -4.23 -12.89 22.26
N GLN A 201 -4.78 -12.83 21.05
CA GLN A 201 -4.11 -13.33 19.85
C GLN A 201 -2.85 -12.52 19.52
N VAL A 202 -2.90 -11.19 19.61
CA VAL A 202 -1.71 -10.34 19.45
C VAL A 202 -0.59 -10.76 20.42
N HIS A 203 -0.91 -10.93 21.70
CA HIS A 203 0.08 -11.35 22.70
C HIS A 203 0.65 -12.74 22.45
N SER A 204 -0.17 -13.67 21.95
CA SER A 204 0.27 -15.01 21.58
C SER A 204 1.30 -14.96 20.45
N VAL A 205 0.98 -14.25 19.36
CA VAL A 205 1.87 -14.07 18.20
C VAL A 205 3.17 -13.36 18.59
N LEU A 206 3.07 -12.32 19.43
CA LEU A 206 4.26 -11.63 19.91
C LEU A 206 5.19 -12.58 20.67
N ARG A 207 4.65 -13.49 21.49
CA ARG A 207 5.43 -14.47 22.25
C ARG A 207 6.13 -15.48 21.34
N GLU A 208 5.41 -15.97 20.33
CA GLU A 208 5.91 -16.87 19.30
C GLU A 208 7.07 -16.22 18.52
N LYS A 209 6.83 -15.03 17.97
CA LYS A 209 7.78 -14.32 17.13
C LYS A 209 9.00 -13.77 17.87
N LYS A 210 8.90 -13.52 19.18
CA LYS A 210 10.01 -12.98 19.99
C LYS A 210 11.28 -13.83 19.93
N ASN A 211 11.15 -15.13 19.66
CA ASN A 211 12.28 -16.05 19.55
C ASN A 211 12.99 -15.97 18.19
N GLU A 212 12.40 -15.29 17.20
CA GLU A 212 12.98 -15.09 15.86
C GLU A 212 13.90 -13.86 15.77
N ILE A 213 14.06 -13.10 16.86
CA ILE A 213 14.90 -11.89 16.89
C ILE A 213 15.93 -11.95 18.02
N ASP A 214 17.17 -11.61 17.67
CA ASP A 214 18.27 -11.50 18.63
C ASP A 214 18.11 -10.27 19.55
N ARG A 215 18.56 -10.41 20.80
CA ARG A 215 18.53 -9.35 21.82
C ARG A 215 19.91 -8.73 22.04
N PRO A 216 20.00 -7.44 22.40
CA PRO A 216 18.90 -6.49 22.61
C PRO A 216 18.31 -5.99 21.29
N VAL A 217 17.00 -5.78 21.32
CA VAL A 217 16.20 -5.42 20.14
C VAL A 217 16.50 -3.99 19.66
N ILE A 218 16.99 -3.12 20.56
CA ILE A 218 17.44 -1.76 20.26
C ILE A 218 18.86 -1.60 20.82
N ASN A 219 19.84 -1.46 19.93
CA ASN A 219 21.17 -0.96 20.25
C ASN A 219 21.33 0.38 19.54
N GLY A 220 21.58 1.45 20.30
CA GLY A 220 21.89 2.78 19.76
C GLY A 220 20.83 3.83 20.08
N SER A 221 21.26 4.82 20.86
CA SER A 221 20.63 6.11 21.10
C SER A 221 20.06 6.73 19.83
N SER A 222 18.77 6.55 19.60
CA SER A 222 18.00 7.35 18.64
C SER A 222 16.63 7.57 19.26
N SER A 223 16.38 8.80 19.68
CA SER A 223 15.08 9.27 20.14
C SER A 223 14.08 9.11 19.00
N PHE A 224 13.12 8.20 19.15
CA PHE A 224 12.05 7.96 18.19
C PHE A 224 10.95 9.00 18.37
N HIS A 225 10.93 10.04 17.54
CA HIS A 225 9.72 10.79 17.23
C HIS A 225 9.10 10.18 15.97
N VAL A 226 8.03 9.41 16.16
CA VAL A 226 7.15 9.00 15.06
C VAL A 226 6.01 10.01 15.04
N ASP A 227 6.13 11.01 14.18
CA ASP A 227 5.00 11.87 13.83
C ASP A 227 4.09 11.06 12.89
N LEU A 228 3.18 10.30 13.51
CA LEU A 228 2.03 9.73 12.83
C LEU A 228 1.02 10.87 12.66
N ALA A 229 0.97 11.45 11.47
CA ALA A 229 -0.11 12.34 11.04
C ALA A 229 -1.34 11.53 10.64
#